data_AF-A0A7V2P3F9-F1
#
_entry.id   AF-A0A7V2P3F9-F1
#
_cell.length_a   1.000
_cell.length_b   1.000
_cell.length_c   1.000
_cell.angle_alpha   90.00
_cell.angle_beta   90.00
_cell.angle_gamma   90.00
#
_symmetry.space_group_name_H-M   'P 1'
#
loop_
_entity.id
_entity.type
_entity.pdbx_description
1 polymer ?
#
loop_
_entity_poly.entity_id
_entity_poly.type
_entity_poly.pdbx_seq_one_letter_code
_entity_poly.pdbx_strand_id
1 'polypeptide(L)' 'MLALIHTEISEATDAYKKGEPLEAVGEELIDAVIRIFHMLSAMGVDAEELFRAKMAKNWARPYRYNTVRAK' A
#
# COMPACT_ATOMS: atom_id res chain seq x y z
N MET A 1 8.94 -5.73 -12.12
CA MET A 1 8.15 -5.83 -10.87
C MET A 1 7.30 -4.59 -10.61
N LEU A 2 7.84 -3.36 -10.71
CA LEU A 2 7.03 -2.14 -10.55
C LEU A 2 5.81 -2.05 -11.48
N ALA A 3 5.94 -2.51 -12.73
CA ALA A 3 4.81 -2.58 -13.65
C ALA A 3 3.67 -3.50 -13.16
N LEU A 4 4.00 -4.60 -12.46
CA LEU A 4 3.00 -5.52 -11.89
C LEU A 4 2.25 -4.87 -10.73
N ILE A 5 2.96 -4.15 -9.84
CA ILE A 5 2.33 -3.37 -8.78
C ILE A 5 1.34 -2.35 -9.38
N HIS A 6 1.74 -1.68 -10.47
CA HIS A 6 0.87 -0.74 -11.16
C HIS A 6 -0.36 -1.42 -11.77
N THR A 7 -0.22 -2.64 -12.30
CA THR A 7 -1.36 -3.43 -12.79
C THR A 7 -2.37 -3.71 -11.69
N GLU A 8 -1.96 -4.22 -10.51
CA GLU A 8 -2.92 -4.54 -9.43
C GLU A 8 -3.67 -3.28 -8.95
N ILE A 9 -2.98 -2.11 -8.91
CA ILE A 9 -3.64 -0.84 -8.58
C ILE A 9 -4.62 -0.41 -9.67
N SER A 10 -4.34 -0.72 -10.93
CA SER A 10 -5.26 -0.45 -12.04
C SER A 10 -6.50 -1.34 -11.95
N GLU A 11 -6.35 -2.60 -11.55
CA GLU A 11 -7.44 -3.56 -11.33
C GLU A 11 -8.32 -3.11 -10.16
N ALA A 12 -7.73 -2.74 -9.02
CA ALA A 12 -8.47 -2.13 -7.90
C ALA A 12 -9.26 -0.88 -8.32
N THR A 13 -8.64 -0.03 -9.15
CA THR A 13 -9.29 1.19 -9.67
C THR A 13 -10.45 0.85 -10.60
N ASP A 14 -10.31 -0.17 -11.42
CA ASP A 14 -11.34 -0.61 -12.37
C ASP A 14 -12.53 -1.26 -11.65
N ALA A 15 -12.27 -2.16 -10.70
CA ALA A 15 -13.30 -2.76 -9.84
C ALA A 15 -14.12 -1.68 -9.11
N TYR A 16 -13.43 -0.67 -8.55
CA TYR A 16 -14.10 0.46 -7.90
C TYR A 16 -14.96 1.27 -8.88
N LYS A 17 -14.46 1.56 -10.09
CA LYS A 17 -15.22 2.31 -11.12
C LYS A 17 -16.44 1.56 -11.63
N LYS A 18 -16.36 0.23 -11.69
CA LYS A 18 -17.46 -0.65 -12.10
C LYS A 18 -18.52 -0.80 -11.01
N GLY A 19 -18.27 -0.32 -9.79
CA GLY A 19 -19.18 -0.46 -8.67
C GLY A 19 -19.24 -1.88 -8.12
N GLU A 20 -18.14 -2.63 -8.23
CA GLU A 20 -18.01 -3.95 -7.63
C GLU A 20 -18.03 -3.86 -6.08
N PRO A 21 -18.33 -4.97 -5.38
CA PRO A 21 -18.28 -5.02 -3.92
C PRO A 21 -16.92 -4.56 -3.39
N LEU A 22 -16.91 -3.87 -2.24
CA LEU A 22 -15.67 -3.36 -1.65
C LEU A 22 -14.71 -4.48 -1.25
N GLU A 23 -15.22 -5.69 -1.05
CA GLU A 23 -14.45 -6.91 -0.84
C GLU A 23 -13.56 -7.21 -2.05
N ALA A 24 -14.08 -7.07 -3.28
CA ALA A 24 -13.32 -7.29 -4.52
C ALA A 24 -12.26 -6.19 -4.69
N VAL A 25 -12.62 -4.93 -4.46
CA VAL A 25 -11.64 -3.81 -4.45
C VAL A 25 -10.55 -4.05 -3.40
N GLY A 26 -10.93 -4.57 -2.24
CA GLY A 26 -10.01 -4.92 -1.15
C GLY A 26 -9.03 -6.04 -1.54
N GLU A 27 -9.50 -7.06 -2.25
CA GLU A 27 -8.66 -8.16 -2.75
C GLU A 27 -7.55 -7.65 -3.68
N GLU A 28 -7.91 -6.82 -4.66
CA GLU A 28 -6.95 -6.21 -5.60
C GLU A 28 -5.92 -5.31 -4.89
N LEU A 29 -6.35 -4.59 -3.85
CA LEU A 29 -5.43 -3.80 -3.02
C LEU A 29 -4.47 -4.68 -2.22
N ILE A 30 -4.92 -5.84 -1.75
CA ILE A 30 -4.05 -6.80 -1.07
C ILE A 30 -3.05 -7.42 -2.05
N ASP A 31 -3.46 -7.72 -3.27
CA ASP A 31 -2.54 -8.19 -4.31
C ASP A 31 -1.44 -7.16 -4.60
N ALA A 32 -1.80 -5.87 -4.66
CA ALA A 32 -0.81 -4.79 -4.76
C ALA A 32 0.18 -4.77 -3.58
N VAL A 33 -0.30 -4.98 -2.34
CA VAL A 33 0.55 -5.06 -1.14
C VAL A 33 1.51 -6.24 -1.23
N ILE A 34 1.05 -7.42 -1.65
CA ILE A 34 1.88 -8.61 -1.82
C ILE A 34 2.98 -8.35 -2.86
N ARG A 35 2.64 -7.72 -3.99
CA ARG A 35 3.63 -7.35 -5.02
C ARG A 35 4.68 -6.37 -4.50
N ILE A 36 4.28 -5.41 -3.66
CA ILE A 36 5.21 -4.48 -3.01
C ILE A 36 6.15 -5.24 -2.07
N PHE A 37 5.65 -6.15 -1.24
CA PHE A 37 6.51 -6.96 -0.37
C PHE A 37 7.46 -7.86 -1.15
N HIS A 38 7.02 -8.47 -2.25
CA HIS A 38 7.91 -9.21 -3.14
C HIS A 38 9.01 -8.28 -3.70
N MET A 39 8.69 -7.06 -4.13
CA MET A 39 9.70 -6.11 -4.60
C MET A 39 10.70 -5.74 -3.51
N LEU A 40 10.25 -5.47 -2.28
CA LEU A 40 11.13 -5.17 -1.14
C LEU A 40 12.06 -6.35 -0.82
N SER A 41 11.52 -7.57 -0.83
CA SER A 41 12.32 -8.79 -0.68
C SER A 41 13.37 -8.93 -1.79
N ALA A 42 12.99 -8.70 -3.06
CA ALA A 42 13.91 -8.73 -4.20
C ALA A 42 14.99 -7.64 -4.15
N MET A 43 14.72 -6.52 -3.48
CA MET A 43 15.69 -5.45 -3.20
C MET A 43 16.61 -5.75 -2.01
N GLY A 44 16.37 -6.83 -1.26
CA GLY A 44 17.15 -7.22 -0.09
C GLY A 44 16.95 -6.29 1.11
N VAL A 45 15.78 -5.64 1.23
CA VAL A 45 15.47 -4.73 2.34
C VAL A 45 14.44 -5.34 3.30
N ASP A 46 14.56 -5.03 4.58
CA ASP A 46 13.59 -5.41 5.60
C ASP A 46 12.36 -4.49 5.52
N ALA A 47 11.25 -5.04 5.02
CA ALA A 47 10.00 -4.31 4.86
C ALA A 47 9.41 -3.85 6.20
N GLU A 48 9.56 -4.63 7.27
CA GLU A 48 9.03 -4.31 8.59
C GLU A 48 9.83 -3.17 9.23
N GLU A 49 11.16 -3.23 9.15
CA GLU A 49 12.04 -2.16 9.64
C GLU A 49 11.73 -0.83 8.93
N LEU A 50 11.64 -0.86 7.58
CA LEU A 50 11.30 0.32 6.78
C LEU A 50 9.92 0.88 7.15
N PHE A 51 8.93 0.01 7.35
CA PHE A 51 7.59 0.42 7.77
C PHE A 51 7.63 1.10 9.15
N ARG A 52 8.29 0.49 10.14
CA ARG A 52 8.41 1.04 11.50
C ARG A 52 9.14 2.39 11.49
N ALA A 53 10.25 2.50 10.79
CA ALA A 53 11.01 3.74 10.65
C ALA A 53 10.16 4.84 9.98
N LYS A 54 9.41 4.49 8.93
CA LYS A 54 8.51 5.43 8.25
C LYS A 54 7.37 5.88 9.16
N MET A 55 6.77 4.96 9.92
CA MET A 55 5.70 5.26 10.87
C MET A 55 6.19 6.17 11.99
N ALA A 56 7.35 5.91 12.58
CA ALA A 56 7.95 6.79 13.59
C ALA A 56 8.17 8.21 13.03
N LYS A 57 8.72 8.32 11.81
CA LYS A 57 8.88 9.62 11.12
C LYS A 57 7.54 10.31 10.85
N ASN A 58 6.49 9.57 10.53
CA ASN A 58 5.15 10.13 10.30
C ASN A 58 4.51 10.64 11.59
N TRP A 59 4.66 9.91 12.69
CA TRP A 59 4.19 10.30 14.03
C TRP A 59 4.89 11.54 14.57
N ALA A 60 6.18 11.71 14.27
CA ALA A 60 6.95 12.87 14.68
C ALA A 60 6.63 14.17 13.90
N ARG A 61 5.80 14.13 12.84
CA ARG A 61 5.52 15.32 12.04
C ARG A 61 4.63 16.30 12.80
N PRO A 62 4.95 17.61 12.78
CA PRO A 62 4.07 18.62 13.34
C PRO A 62 2.71 18.60 12.63
N TYR A 63 1.63 18.80 13.38
CA TYR A 63 0.25 18.72 12.89
C TYR A 63 0.03 19.61 11.66
N ARG A 64 -0.01 18.98 10.48
CA ARG A 64 -0.51 19.55 9.23
C ARG A 64 -1.21 18.41 8.50
N TYR A 65 -2.35 18.72 7.87
CA TYR A 65 -3.22 17.80 7.11
C TYR A 65 -2.44 16.64 6.49
N ASN A 66 -2.94 15.40 6.68
CA ASN A 66 -2.40 14.10 6.23
C ASN A 66 -1.59 13.27 7.26
N THR A 67 -1.64 13.58 8.56
CA THR A 67 -1.22 12.63 9.61
C THR A 67 -2.28 11.54 9.79
N VAL A 68 -1.91 10.28 9.59
CA VAL A 68 -2.79 9.12 9.82
C VAL A 68 -3.29 9.19 11.27
N ARG A 69 -4.61 9.27 11.44
CA ARG A 69 -5.24 9.17 12.77
C ARG A 69 -5.26 7.70 13.15
N ALA A 70 -4.46 7.29 14.13
CA ALA A 70 -4.83 6.10 14.90
C ALA A 70 -6.07 6.49 15.71
N LYS A 71 -7.22 5.94 15.33
CA LYS A 71 -8.39 5.86 16.20
C LYS A 71 -8.44 4.46 16.78
#